data_AF-A0A2H4S857-F1
#
_entry.id   AF-A0A2H4S857-F1
#
_cell.length_a   1.000
_cell.length_b   1.000
_cell.length_c   1.000
_cell.angle_alpha   90.00
_cell.angle_beta   90.00
_cell.angle_gamma   90.00
#
_symmetry.space_group_name_H-M   'P 1'
#
loop_
_entity.id
_entity.type
_entity.pdbx_description
1 polymer ?
#
loop_
_entity_poly.entity_id
_entity_poly.type
_entity_poly.pdbx_seq_one_letter_code
_entity_poly.pdbx_strand_id
1 'polypeptide(L)'
;MKFSAAVVLAAAMGASAHPSHHAHRNAHRSVVGREFVMAKKPAPPAPTTVAPSAPAPTTVTPATISVASVAPASPSADAGSGYKPFCNGNKKRATLAQIAYSGNTGAPGNYGCNIMEVSASAASSYDYTMKFVNAGSSAQACVCWNKIGPDGGINGFFKNNQAIDFNLPVGGETYVAVEGNSQIGCSCGSGAVDLTSFGQFAGTWVEADFANESNNKWSGFDASALVPAKFGLKIPGMSVCGQGVCSDIYPGGAGKNAYLGGMEAADGIGGNIKPGPLALTVKVNTN
;
A
#
# COMPACT_ATOMS: atom_id res chain seq x y z
N MET A 1 -35.11 -39.75 -31.08
CA MET A 1 -34.86 -38.30 -30.98
C MET A 1 -34.02 -38.07 -29.73
N LYS A 2 -32.75 -37.66 -29.88
CA LYS A 2 -31.85 -37.33 -28.77
C LYS A 2 -31.26 -35.96 -29.11
N PHE A 3 -31.60 -34.93 -28.34
CA PHE A 3 -30.91 -33.66 -28.36
C PHE A 3 -29.98 -33.63 -27.15
N SER A 4 -28.68 -33.50 -27.39
CA SER A 4 -27.71 -33.12 -26.36
C SER A 4 -27.13 -31.78 -26.77
N ALA A 5 -27.41 -30.77 -25.97
CA ALA A 5 -26.92 -29.41 -26.12
C ALA A 5 -25.41 -29.39 -25.87
N ALA A 6 -24.64 -28.99 -26.89
CA ALA A 6 -23.24 -28.63 -26.72
C ALA A 6 -23.18 -27.11 -26.50
N VAL A 7 -22.99 -26.70 -25.24
CA VAL A 7 -22.60 -25.34 -24.87
C VAL A 7 -21.14 -25.18 -25.26
N VAL A 8 -20.86 -24.34 -26.27
CA VAL A 8 -19.52 -23.93 -26.64
C VAL A 8 -19.08 -22.85 -25.64
N LEU A 9 -18.27 -23.24 -24.65
CA LEU A 9 -17.64 -22.34 -23.71
C LEU A 9 -16.42 -21.69 -24.41
N ALA A 10 -16.58 -20.48 -24.91
CA ALA A 10 -15.48 -19.67 -25.41
C ALA A 10 -14.64 -19.16 -24.22
N ALA A 11 -13.47 -19.78 -24.00
CA ALA A 11 -12.46 -19.29 -23.07
C ALA A 11 -11.77 -18.06 -23.67
N ALA A 12 -12.20 -16.87 -23.26
CA ALA A 12 -11.48 -15.62 -23.54
C ALA A 12 -10.29 -15.53 -22.58
N MET A 13 -9.07 -15.58 -23.13
CA MET A 13 -7.83 -15.47 -22.38
C MET A 13 -7.68 -14.05 -21.83
N GLY A 14 -7.97 -13.89 -20.54
CA GLY A 14 -7.62 -12.70 -19.78
C GLY A 14 -6.12 -12.67 -19.52
N ALA A 15 -5.49 -11.53 -19.81
CA ALA A 15 -4.09 -11.27 -19.51
C ALA A 15 -3.89 -11.14 -17.99
N SER A 16 -3.92 -12.27 -17.30
CA SER A 16 -3.15 -12.47 -16.08
C SER A 16 -1.72 -12.78 -16.53
N ALA A 17 -0.72 -12.20 -15.88
CA ALA A 17 0.60 -12.80 -15.91
C ALA A 17 0.50 -14.20 -15.26
N HIS A 18 0.22 -15.21 -16.08
CA HIS A 18 0.36 -16.62 -15.73
C HIS A 18 1.23 -17.28 -16.81
N PRO A 19 2.21 -18.10 -16.41
CA PRO A 19 3.15 -18.72 -17.33
C PRO A 19 2.46 -19.83 -18.14
N SER A 20 2.55 -19.78 -19.48
CA SER A 20 2.14 -20.89 -20.32
C SER A 20 3.19 -22.01 -20.31
N HIS A 21 2.87 -23.07 -19.58
CA HIS A 21 3.15 -24.48 -19.85
C HIS A 21 4.08 -24.79 -21.04
N HIS A 22 5.37 -25.02 -20.76
CA HIS A 22 6.15 -26.14 -21.34
C HIS A 22 7.57 -26.29 -20.75
N ALA A 23 8.02 -25.37 -19.89
CA ALA A 23 9.37 -25.44 -19.30
C ALA A 23 9.41 -25.90 -17.82
N HIS A 24 8.38 -26.60 -17.32
CA HIS A 24 8.38 -27.21 -15.99
C HIS A 24 9.27 -28.48 -15.89
N ARG A 25 10.13 -28.75 -16.88
CA ARG A 25 11.06 -29.90 -16.89
C ARG A 25 12.55 -29.56 -16.78
N ASN A 26 12.92 -28.27 -16.75
CA ASN A 26 14.31 -27.84 -16.55
C ASN A 26 14.54 -27.07 -15.23
N ALA A 27 13.57 -27.09 -14.31
CA ALA A 27 13.60 -26.41 -13.01
C ALA A 27 14.64 -26.98 -12.00
N HIS A 28 15.69 -27.67 -12.43
CA HIS A 28 16.79 -28.11 -11.57
C HIS A 28 18.21 -28.00 -12.18
N ARG A 29 18.42 -27.29 -13.30
CA ARG A 29 19.78 -27.24 -13.89
C ARG A 29 20.13 -25.90 -14.53
N SER A 30 20.33 -24.88 -13.70
CA SER A 30 21.28 -23.76 -13.95
C SER A 30 21.22 -22.74 -12.81
N VAL A 31 21.50 -23.22 -11.59
CA VAL A 31 21.95 -22.36 -10.50
C VAL A 31 23.44 -22.09 -10.70
N VAL A 32 23.82 -21.33 -11.74
CA VAL A 32 25.14 -20.71 -11.85
C VAL A 32 25.05 -19.42 -12.68
N GLY A 33 25.25 -18.27 -12.03
CA GLY A 33 25.92 -17.14 -12.67
C GLY A 33 25.08 -16.03 -13.33
N ARG A 34 24.01 -15.52 -12.70
CA ARG A 34 23.48 -14.19 -13.05
C ARG A 34 23.14 -13.38 -11.80
N GLU A 35 23.88 -12.28 -11.66
CA GLU A 35 23.73 -11.24 -10.65
C GLU A 35 22.44 -10.44 -10.96
N PHE A 36 21.55 -10.27 -9.97
CA PHE A 36 20.32 -9.49 -10.13
C PHE A 36 20.50 -8.11 -9.50
N VAL A 37 20.24 -7.06 -10.28
CA VAL A 37 20.38 -5.66 -9.90
C VAL A 37 19.22 -5.26 -9.00
N MET A 38 19.48 -5.10 -7.70
CA MET A 38 18.60 -4.40 -6.77
C MET A 38 18.62 -2.90 -7.09
N ALA A 39 17.48 -2.22 -6.96
CA ALA A 39 17.42 -0.77 -6.84
C ALA A 39 18.23 -0.35 -5.60
N LYS A 40 19.51 -0.04 -5.80
CA LYS A 40 20.36 0.51 -4.75
C LYS A 40 20.00 1.98 -4.55
N LYS A 41 19.98 2.38 -3.26
CA LYS A 41 20.20 3.74 -2.76
C LYS A 41 20.90 4.63 -3.80
N PRO A 42 20.40 5.84 -4.13
CA PRO A 42 21.18 6.81 -4.88
C PRO A 42 22.56 6.96 -4.25
N ALA A 43 23.61 6.79 -5.04
CA ALA A 43 24.98 6.84 -4.54
C ALA A 43 25.18 8.13 -3.72
N PRO A 44 25.72 8.07 -2.50
CA PRO A 44 26.14 9.26 -1.79
C PRO A 44 27.11 10.05 -2.68
N PRO A 45 27.06 11.40 -2.70
CA PRO A 45 28.09 12.18 -3.35
C PRO A 45 29.47 11.78 -2.80
N ALA A 46 30.45 11.70 -3.69
CA ALA A 46 31.80 11.26 -3.36
C ALA A 46 32.36 12.06 -2.17
N PRO A 47 32.94 11.39 -1.14
CA PRO A 47 33.56 12.10 -0.04
C PRO A 47 34.77 12.89 -0.55
N THR A 48 34.76 14.20 -0.29
CA THR A 48 35.95 15.04 -0.43
C THR A 48 36.95 14.60 0.63
N THR A 49 38.10 14.12 0.18
CA THR A 49 39.27 13.77 1.00
C THR A 49 39.77 14.99 1.75
N VAL A 50 39.69 14.94 3.09
CA VAL A 50 40.52 15.78 3.95
C VAL A 50 41.35 14.83 4.84
N ALA A 51 42.66 15.09 4.86
CA ALA A 51 43.69 14.29 5.49
C ALA A 51 43.59 14.27 7.04
N PRO A 52 44.19 13.26 7.71
CA PRO A 52 43.94 12.96 9.12
C PRO A 52 44.87 13.72 10.08
N SER A 53 44.40 13.95 11.31
CA SER A 53 45.26 14.22 12.46
C SER A 53 44.71 13.52 13.71
N ALA A 54 45.59 12.83 14.44
CA ALA A 54 45.36 12.12 15.71
C ALA A 54 46.68 12.20 16.55
N PRO A 55 46.78 11.82 17.84
CA PRO A 55 45.77 11.46 18.87
C PRO A 55 46.04 12.16 20.26
N ALA A 56 45.16 12.16 21.28
CA ALA A 56 45.01 11.25 22.45
C ALA A 56 44.87 12.09 23.77
N PRO A 57 44.70 11.53 24.99
CA PRO A 57 43.44 11.12 25.63
C PRO A 57 43.20 11.81 27.01
N THR A 58 41.99 11.67 27.59
CA THR A 58 41.83 11.82 29.05
C THR A 58 40.86 10.79 29.62
N THR A 59 41.38 10.03 30.58
CA THR A 59 40.74 9.08 31.48
C THR A 59 39.87 9.75 32.53
N VAL A 60 38.67 9.23 32.77
CA VAL A 60 38.04 9.26 34.10
C VAL A 60 37.14 8.05 34.34
N THR A 61 37.14 7.65 35.60
CA THR A 61 36.81 6.39 36.27
C THR A 61 35.29 6.13 36.40
N PRO A 62 34.83 4.87 36.59
CA PRO A 62 33.40 4.54 36.61
C PRO A 62 32.75 4.72 37.98
N ALA A 63 31.47 5.14 37.99
CA ALA A 63 30.62 5.19 39.19
C ALA A 63 29.39 4.28 39.04
N THR A 64 29.42 3.23 39.84
CA THR A 64 28.35 2.49 40.54
C THR A 64 26.87 2.59 40.11
N ILE A 65 26.32 1.37 39.94
CA ILE A 65 24.92 0.96 39.83
C ILE A 65 24.11 1.37 41.06
N SER A 66 22.88 1.84 40.86
CA SER A 66 21.80 1.74 41.85
C SER A 66 20.48 1.44 41.16
N VAL A 67 19.93 0.29 41.53
CA VAL A 67 18.64 -0.26 41.09
C VAL A 67 17.61 0.24 42.10
N ALA A 68 16.56 0.93 41.64
CA ALA A 68 15.41 1.26 42.48
C ALA A 68 14.10 0.93 41.75
N SER A 69 13.57 -0.22 42.18
CA SER A 69 12.19 -0.69 42.28
C SER A 69 11.06 0.13 41.64
N VAL A 70 10.36 -0.59 40.78
CA VAL A 70 9.07 -0.30 40.16
C VAL A 70 7.96 -0.26 41.24
N ALA A 71 7.13 0.78 41.22
CA ALA A 71 5.83 0.80 41.88
C ALA A 71 4.72 0.90 40.80
N PRO A 72 3.59 0.19 40.96
CA PRO A 72 2.59 0.06 39.90
C PRO A 72 1.69 1.29 39.83
N ALA A 73 1.53 1.85 38.63
CA ALA A 73 0.49 2.84 38.34
C ALA A 73 -0.82 2.10 38.01
N SER A 74 -1.87 2.34 38.81
CA SER A 74 -3.25 2.00 38.47
C SER A 74 -3.72 2.88 37.29
N PRO A 75 -4.58 2.37 36.38
CA PRO A 75 -5.01 3.13 35.23
C PRO A 75 -6.13 4.12 35.62
N SER A 76 -5.85 5.41 35.46
CA SER A 76 -6.89 6.42 35.33
C SER A 76 -7.51 6.29 33.94
N ALA A 77 -8.83 6.08 33.90
CA ALA A 77 -9.62 6.13 32.68
C ALA A 77 -9.54 7.54 32.08
N ASP A 78 -9.02 7.65 30.85
CA ASP A 78 -9.02 8.91 30.10
C ASP A 78 -10.17 8.90 29.08
N ALA A 79 -10.90 10.01 29.08
CA ALA A 79 -12.01 10.28 28.19
C ALA A 79 -11.55 11.33 27.17
N GLY A 80 -11.65 11.03 25.86
CA GLY A 80 -11.92 12.09 24.87
C GLY A 80 -11.03 12.28 23.64
N SER A 81 -10.09 11.38 23.28
CA SER A 81 -9.23 11.62 22.09
C SER A 81 -9.77 11.06 20.76
N GLY A 82 -10.81 10.22 20.76
CA GLY A 82 -11.35 9.59 19.54
C GLY A 82 -10.37 8.62 18.84
N TYR A 83 -9.17 8.44 19.39
CA TYR A 83 -8.18 7.46 18.96
C TYR A 83 -8.73 6.05 19.18
N LYS A 84 -8.58 5.19 18.17
CA LYS A 84 -8.80 3.76 18.29
C LYS A 84 -7.49 3.01 17.98
N PRO A 85 -7.04 2.12 18.86
CA PRO A 85 -5.85 1.31 18.59
C PRO A 85 -6.12 0.31 17.47
N PHE A 86 -5.07 -0.02 16.70
CA PHE A 86 -5.11 -1.15 15.77
C PHE A 86 -5.15 -2.49 16.53
N CYS A 87 -5.50 -3.55 15.81
CA CYS A 87 -5.75 -4.89 16.35
C CYS A 87 -4.51 -5.73 16.70
N ASN A 88 -3.29 -5.17 16.66
CA ASN A 88 -2.02 -5.88 16.80
C ASN A 88 -1.77 -6.91 15.67
N GLY A 89 -1.28 -6.43 14.52
CA GLY A 89 -1.02 -7.25 13.32
C GLY A 89 0.02 -8.37 13.46
N ASN A 90 -0.11 -9.39 12.60
CA ASN A 90 0.80 -10.56 12.54
C ASN A 90 2.24 -10.22 12.10
N LYS A 91 3.24 -10.77 12.80
CA LYS A 91 4.70 -10.59 12.51
C LYS A 91 5.38 -11.86 12.02
N LYS A 92 4.89 -12.51 10.95
CA LYS A 92 5.56 -13.68 10.36
C LYS A 92 6.00 -13.45 8.93
N ARG A 93 7.28 -13.74 8.68
CA ARG A 93 8.00 -13.64 7.40
C ARG A 93 7.70 -14.87 6.53
N ALA A 94 7.44 -14.69 5.23
CA ALA A 94 7.47 -15.78 4.25
C ALA A 94 8.68 -15.63 3.30
N THR A 95 9.13 -16.74 2.71
CA THR A 95 10.14 -16.84 1.64
C THR A 95 9.49 -17.37 0.32
N LEU A 96 10.00 -17.08 -0.88
CA LEU A 96 9.21 -16.59 -2.07
C LEU A 96 8.53 -15.23 -1.81
N ALA A 97 8.47 -14.84 -0.54
CA ALA A 97 9.11 -13.69 0.09
C ALA A 97 8.80 -12.29 -0.36
N GLN A 98 9.19 -11.93 -1.57
CA GLN A 98 9.21 -10.54 -2.01
C GLN A 98 8.02 -10.23 -2.93
N ILE A 99 7.47 -11.26 -3.61
CA ILE A 99 6.25 -11.13 -4.43
C ILE A 99 5.00 -11.27 -3.55
N ALA A 100 5.07 -12.13 -2.54
CA ALA A 100 4.04 -12.39 -1.53
C ALA A 100 4.42 -11.76 -0.17
N TYR A 101 5.13 -10.63 -0.18
CA TYR A 101 5.28 -9.87 1.06
C TYR A 101 3.89 -9.42 1.50
N SER A 102 3.35 -10.09 2.52
CA SER A 102 2.00 -9.84 2.98
C SER A 102 1.89 -8.55 3.79
N GLY A 103 3.02 -8.12 4.37
CA GLY A 103 3.05 -7.07 5.36
C GLY A 103 2.06 -7.35 6.49
N ASN A 104 1.55 -6.28 7.07
CA ASN A 104 0.49 -6.31 8.04
C ASN A 104 -0.87 -6.23 7.34
N THR A 105 -1.65 -7.32 7.42
CA THR A 105 -3.03 -7.44 6.93
C THR A 105 -4.08 -7.42 8.04
N GLY A 106 -3.65 -7.12 9.28
CA GLY A 106 -4.46 -7.23 10.49
C GLY A 106 -4.05 -8.42 11.37
N ALA A 107 -4.84 -8.64 12.41
CA ALA A 107 -4.62 -9.72 13.38
C ALA A 107 -5.25 -11.04 12.92
N PRO A 108 -4.78 -12.20 13.41
CA PRO A 108 -5.43 -13.48 13.13
C PRO A 108 -6.95 -13.44 13.41
N GLY A 109 -7.76 -13.83 12.43
CA GLY A 109 -9.23 -13.82 12.55
C GLY A 109 -9.87 -12.43 12.48
N ASN A 110 -9.08 -11.39 12.27
CA ASN A 110 -9.55 -10.01 12.10
C ASN A 110 -8.81 -9.38 10.92
N TYR A 111 -9.16 -9.80 9.71
CA TYR A 111 -8.58 -9.21 8.50
C TYR A 111 -8.98 -7.74 8.38
N GLY A 112 -8.04 -6.88 7.94
CA GLY A 112 -8.33 -5.49 7.58
C GLY A 112 -8.32 -4.51 8.75
N CYS A 113 -8.23 -4.97 10.00
CA CYS A 113 -8.21 -4.10 11.18
C CYS A 113 -6.93 -3.26 11.34
N ASN A 114 -5.96 -3.41 10.44
CA ASN A 114 -4.82 -2.51 10.25
C ASN A 114 -5.17 -1.26 9.42
N ILE A 115 -6.38 -1.17 8.86
CA ILE A 115 -6.90 -0.03 8.10
C ILE A 115 -8.20 0.41 8.77
N MET A 116 -8.33 1.71 9.06
CA MET A 116 -9.53 2.19 9.76
C MET A 116 -9.88 3.62 9.40
N GLU A 117 -11.18 3.92 9.35
CA GLU A 117 -11.68 5.30 9.32
C GLU A 117 -11.48 5.95 10.70
N VAL A 118 -10.94 7.16 10.70
CA VAL A 118 -10.68 7.96 11.91
C VAL A 118 -11.27 9.36 11.75
N SER A 119 -11.54 10.03 12.87
CA SER A 119 -11.90 11.44 12.84
C SER A 119 -10.70 12.31 12.44
N ALA A 120 -10.96 13.47 11.85
CA ALA A 120 -9.92 14.46 11.56
C ALA A 120 -9.09 14.83 12.81
N SER A 121 -9.74 14.92 13.97
CA SER A 121 -9.08 15.22 15.25
C SER A 121 -8.13 14.11 15.73
N ALA A 122 -8.39 12.86 15.36
CA ALA A 122 -7.56 11.73 15.74
C ALA A 122 -6.44 11.45 14.72
N ALA A 123 -6.54 11.97 13.49
CA ALA A 123 -5.61 11.66 12.40
C ALA A 123 -4.13 11.94 12.78
N SER A 124 -3.86 13.03 13.50
CA SER A 124 -2.49 13.38 13.92
C SER A 124 -1.88 12.42 14.97
N SER A 125 -2.69 11.56 15.57
CA SER A 125 -2.24 10.54 16.53
C SER A 125 -1.75 9.25 15.86
N TYR A 126 -1.79 9.17 14.53
CA TYR A 126 -1.36 8.02 13.76
C TYR A 126 -0.15 8.36 12.89
N ASP A 127 0.81 7.43 12.82
CA ASP A 127 2.01 7.61 12.01
C ASP A 127 1.71 7.62 10.50
N TYR A 128 0.70 6.88 10.06
CA TYR A 128 0.34 6.74 8.65
C TYR A 128 -1.13 7.02 8.43
N THR A 129 -1.41 8.01 7.59
CA THR A 129 -2.78 8.43 7.29
C THR A 129 -2.97 8.76 5.82
N MET A 130 -4.21 8.63 5.35
CA MET A 130 -4.68 9.11 4.07
C MET A 130 -5.90 9.99 4.30
N LYS A 131 -5.79 11.27 3.95
CA LYS A 131 -6.91 12.20 3.88
C LYS A 131 -7.51 12.12 2.48
N PHE A 132 -8.71 11.53 2.36
CA PHE A 132 -9.48 11.55 1.13
C PHE A 132 -10.25 12.86 1.01
N VAL A 133 -10.22 13.48 -0.17
CA VAL A 133 -10.94 14.71 -0.50
C VAL A 133 -11.70 14.51 -1.80
N ASN A 134 -13.00 14.75 -1.81
CA ASN A 134 -13.80 14.65 -3.03
C ASN A 134 -13.83 15.98 -3.78
N ALA A 135 -13.11 16.05 -4.90
CA ALA A 135 -13.10 17.22 -5.77
C ALA A 135 -14.24 17.23 -6.80
N GLY A 136 -15.06 16.16 -6.83
CA GLY A 136 -16.18 16.01 -7.77
C GLY A 136 -17.50 16.60 -7.25
N SER A 137 -18.53 16.48 -8.09
CA SER A 137 -19.88 16.99 -7.82
C SER A 137 -20.87 15.92 -7.32
N SER A 138 -20.43 14.67 -7.13
CA SER A 138 -21.24 13.58 -6.57
C SER A 138 -20.54 12.91 -5.40
N ALA A 139 -21.32 12.44 -4.42
CA ALA A 139 -20.78 11.67 -3.30
C ALA A 139 -20.16 10.37 -3.82
N GLN A 140 -19.06 9.94 -3.21
CA GLN A 140 -18.37 8.72 -3.59
C GLN A 140 -18.54 7.65 -2.52
N ALA A 141 -18.67 6.40 -2.95
CA ALA A 141 -18.41 5.24 -2.12
C ALA A 141 -16.97 4.80 -2.39
N CYS A 142 -16.21 4.65 -1.31
CA CYS A 142 -14.80 4.29 -1.34
C CYS A 142 -14.59 2.97 -0.63
N VAL A 143 -13.63 2.20 -1.13
CA VAL A 143 -13.21 0.93 -0.54
C VAL A 143 -11.70 0.96 -0.38
N CYS A 144 -11.20 0.41 0.73
CA CYS A 144 -9.78 0.18 0.95
C CYS A 144 -9.53 -1.30 1.25
N TRP A 145 -8.42 -1.83 0.76
CA TRP A 145 -8.04 -3.24 0.91
C TRP A 145 -6.55 -3.36 1.23
N ASN A 146 -6.18 -4.49 1.82
CA ASN A 146 -4.79 -4.94 1.81
C ASN A 146 -4.49 -5.62 0.48
N LYS A 147 -3.26 -5.53 -0.04
CA LYS A 147 -2.84 -6.28 -1.25
C LYS A 147 -3.15 -7.77 -1.14
N ILE A 148 -2.83 -8.34 0.03
CA ILE A 148 -3.17 -9.71 0.39
C ILE A 148 -4.55 -9.72 1.03
N GLY A 149 -5.47 -10.52 0.48
CA GLY A 149 -6.83 -10.61 0.99
C GLY A 149 -6.99 -11.58 2.16
N PRO A 150 -8.25 -11.81 2.61
CA PRO A 150 -8.55 -12.53 3.83
C PRO A 150 -8.05 -13.99 3.87
N ASP A 151 -7.92 -14.62 2.70
CA ASP A 151 -7.48 -16.01 2.53
C ASP A 151 -5.95 -16.14 2.38
N GLY A 152 -5.21 -15.02 2.44
CA GLY A 152 -3.76 -14.99 2.24
C GLY A 152 -3.32 -14.92 0.76
N GLY A 153 -4.26 -14.86 -0.19
CA GLY A 153 -3.99 -14.68 -1.61
C GLY A 153 -3.74 -13.22 -2.00
N ILE A 154 -3.16 -12.98 -3.17
CA ILE A 154 -3.03 -11.63 -3.76
C ILE A 154 -4.37 -11.27 -4.43
N ASN A 155 -5.37 -10.96 -3.61
CA ASN A 155 -6.77 -10.82 -4.04
C ASN A 155 -7.58 -9.81 -3.21
N GLY A 156 -6.96 -8.95 -2.41
CA GLY A 156 -7.71 -7.96 -1.63
C GLY A 156 -8.42 -6.90 -2.47
N PHE A 157 -7.95 -6.66 -3.69
CA PHE A 157 -8.55 -5.74 -4.67
C PHE A 157 -9.80 -6.29 -5.39
N PHE A 158 -10.40 -7.36 -4.87
CA PHE A 158 -11.67 -7.89 -5.34
C PHE A 158 -12.80 -7.53 -4.39
N LYS A 159 -13.99 -7.34 -4.95
CA LYS A 159 -15.20 -7.12 -4.16
C LYS A 159 -15.41 -8.26 -3.16
N ASN A 160 -15.80 -7.90 -1.95
CA ASN A 160 -15.95 -8.74 -0.75
C ASN A 160 -14.63 -9.13 -0.06
N ASN A 161 -13.48 -8.70 -0.57
CA ASN A 161 -12.18 -8.85 0.09
C ASN A 161 -11.61 -7.52 0.61
N GLN A 162 -12.36 -6.41 0.47
CA GLN A 162 -11.95 -5.12 1.02
C GLN A 162 -11.92 -5.14 2.56
N ALA A 163 -11.05 -4.32 3.14
CA ALA A 163 -10.89 -4.20 4.59
C ALA A 163 -11.94 -3.25 5.18
N ILE A 164 -12.18 -2.11 4.54
CA ILE A 164 -13.19 -1.13 4.93
C ILE A 164 -13.90 -0.56 3.71
N ASP A 165 -15.14 -0.12 3.93
CA ASP A 165 -15.94 0.68 3.03
C ASP A 165 -16.27 2.01 3.76
N PHE A 166 -16.22 3.14 3.06
CA PHE A 166 -16.62 4.44 3.62
C PHE A 166 -17.24 5.34 2.56
N ASN A 167 -18.02 6.33 3.02
CA ASN A 167 -18.61 7.34 2.15
C ASN A 167 -17.78 8.62 2.18
N LEU A 168 -17.63 9.25 1.02
CA LEU A 168 -16.94 10.52 0.86
C LEU A 168 -17.91 11.56 0.26
N PRO A 169 -18.47 12.47 1.09
CA PRO A 169 -19.44 13.47 0.64
C PRO A 169 -18.91 14.39 -0.46
N VAL A 170 -19.81 15.06 -1.18
CA VAL A 170 -19.44 16.11 -2.16
C VAL A 170 -18.67 17.22 -1.45
N GLY A 171 -17.47 17.55 -1.95
CA GLY A 171 -16.59 18.55 -1.31
C GLY A 171 -16.10 18.18 0.10
N GLY A 172 -16.43 16.98 0.58
CA GLY A 172 -16.10 16.50 1.91
C GLY A 172 -14.74 15.82 1.99
N GLU A 173 -14.37 15.47 3.21
CA GLU A 173 -13.15 14.75 3.52
C GLU A 173 -13.39 13.61 4.53
N THR A 174 -12.60 12.55 4.37
CA THR A 174 -12.57 11.40 5.29
C THR A 174 -11.12 11.03 5.54
N TYR A 175 -10.80 10.57 6.76
CA TYR A 175 -9.44 10.17 7.12
C TYR A 175 -9.39 8.67 7.34
N VAL A 176 -8.39 8.03 6.73
CA VAL A 176 -8.08 6.62 6.94
C VAL A 176 -6.72 6.55 7.61
N ALA A 177 -6.64 5.90 8.76
CA ALA A 177 -5.38 5.54 9.39
C ALA A 177 -4.97 4.13 8.99
N VAL A 178 -3.66 3.92 8.83
CA VAL A 178 -3.09 2.63 8.45
C VAL A 178 -1.97 2.27 9.42
N GLU A 179 -1.93 1.02 9.87
CA GLU A 179 -0.83 0.53 10.69
C GLU A 179 0.44 0.39 9.83
N GLY A 180 1.61 0.56 10.45
CA GLY A 180 2.87 0.34 9.76
C GLY A 180 3.00 -1.09 9.22
N ASN A 181 3.87 -1.23 8.23
CA ASN A 181 4.14 -2.44 7.49
C ASN A 181 3.00 -2.94 6.59
N SER A 182 2.00 -2.12 6.26
CA SER A 182 0.87 -2.51 5.40
C SER A 182 1.07 -2.11 3.94
N GLN A 183 0.57 -2.95 3.02
CA GLN A 183 0.51 -2.70 1.58
C GLN A 183 -0.96 -2.64 1.20
N ILE A 184 -1.44 -1.46 0.83
CA ILE A 184 -2.87 -1.19 0.70
C ILE A 184 -3.20 -0.59 -0.66
N GLY A 185 -4.45 -0.72 -1.04
CA GLY A 185 -5.03 0.06 -2.12
C GLY A 185 -6.37 0.63 -1.71
N CYS A 186 -6.77 1.75 -2.28
CA CYS A 186 -8.13 2.26 -2.17
C CYS A 186 -8.63 2.79 -3.51
N SER A 187 -9.93 2.70 -3.73
CA SER A 187 -10.59 3.28 -4.90
C SER A 187 -11.95 3.83 -4.51
N CYS A 188 -12.44 4.80 -5.28
CA CYS A 188 -13.69 5.48 -5.06
C CYS A 188 -14.48 5.55 -6.37
N GLY A 189 -15.81 5.46 -6.26
CA GLY A 189 -16.71 5.64 -7.39
C GLY A 189 -18.05 6.22 -6.98
N SER A 190 -18.79 6.77 -7.95
CA SER A 190 -20.08 7.40 -7.69
C SER A 190 -21.12 6.34 -7.34
N GLY A 191 -21.57 6.32 -6.09
CA GLY A 191 -22.48 5.29 -5.54
C GLY A 191 -21.79 3.96 -5.21
N ALA A 192 -20.93 3.45 -6.09
CA ALA A 192 -20.07 2.29 -5.86
C ALA A 192 -18.79 2.39 -6.70
N VAL A 193 -17.74 1.67 -6.31
CA VAL A 193 -16.55 1.48 -7.15
C VAL A 193 -16.91 0.56 -8.32
N ASP A 194 -16.58 0.99 -9.54
CA ASP A 194 -16.76 0.17 -10.75
C ASP A 194 -15.99 -1.15 -10.63
N LEU A 195 -16.48 -2.20 -11.29
CA LEU A 195 -15.88 -3.53 -11.26
C LEU A 195 -15.54 -4.02 -12.66
N THR A 196 -14.50 -4.81 -12.78
CA THR A 196 -14.30 -5.67 -13.94
C THR A 196 -15.37 -6.78 -13.98
N SER A 197 -15.49 -7.49 -15.11
CA SER A 197 -16.43 -8.62 -15.26
C SER A 197 -16.21 -9.78 -14.28
N PHE A 198 -15.04 -9.83 -13.63
CA PHE A 198 -14.66 -10.83 -12.64
C PHE A 198 -14.55 -10.26 -11.22
N GLY A 199 -15.03 -9.03 -10.98
CA GLY A 199 -15.20 -8.48 -9.64
C GLY A 199 -13.99 -7.76 -9.04
N GLN A 200 -12.95 -7.46 -9.83
CA GLN A 200 -11.85 -6.59 -9.39
C GLN A 200 -12.29 -5.13 -9.41
N PHE A 201 -11.90 -4.34 -8.41
CA PHE A 201 -12.17 -2.90 -8.39
C PHE A 201 -11.50 -2.19 -9.56
N ALA A 202 -12.25 -1.38 -10.30
CA ALA A 202 -11.86 -0.90 -11.62
C ALA A 202 -11.91 0.63 -11.77
N GLY A 203 -11.78 1.37 -10.68
CA GLY A 203 -11.47 2.81 -10.71
C GLY A 203 -9.96 3.06 -10.75
N THR A 204 -9.55 4.33 -10.64
CA THR A 204 -8.17 4.63 -10.25
C THR A 204 -7.93 4.24 -8.81
N TRP A 205 -6.73 3.76 -8.52
CA TRP A 205 -6.33 3.34 -7.19
C TRP A 205 -5.32 4.32 -6.62
N VAL A 206 -5.45 4.65 -5.33
CA VAL A 206 -4.26 5.00 -4.55
C VAL A 206 -3.67 3.68 -4.08
N GLU A 207 -2.39 3.44 -4.38
CA GLU A 207 -1.63 2.32 -3.86
C GLU A 207 -0.59 2.87 -2.88
N ALA A 208 -0.43 2.24 -1.71
CA ALA A 208 0.54 2.68 -0.72
C ALA A 208 1.15 1.52 0.05
N ASP A 209 2.46 1.62 0.24
CA ASP A 209 3.25 0.78 1.13
C ASP A 209 3.68 1.63 2.31
N PHE A 210 3.14 1.38 3.51
CA PHE A 210 3.54 2.13 4.71
C PHE A 210 4.60 1.37 5.50
N ALA A 211 5.77 1.98 5.71
CA ALA A 211 6.85 1.44 6.53
C ALA A 211 7.18 -0.03 6.24
N ASN A 212 7.36 -0.36 4.96
CA ASN A 212 7.58 -1.72 4.47
C ASN A 212 8.86 -2.32 5.10
N GLU A 213 8.71 -3.27 6.03
CA GLU A 213 9.85 -3.85 6.76
C GLU A 213 10.81 -4.61 5.84
N SER A 214 10.32 -5.16 4.72
CA SER A 214 11.17 -5.81 3.73
C SER A 214 12.06 -4.82 2.97
N ASN A 215 11.71 -3.53 2.98
CA ASN A 215 12.44 -2.44 2.34
C ASN A 215 12.93 -1.39 3.37
N ASN A 216 13.55 -1.86 4.45
CA ASN A 216 14.14 -0.98 5.48
C ASN A 216 13.16 0.07 6.05
N LYS A 217 11.86 -0.25 6.11
CA LYS A 217 10.77 0.64 6.56
C LYS A 217 10.56 1.89 5.70
N TRP A 218 10.98 1.87 4.44
CA TRP A 218 10.59 2.91 3.49
C TRP A 218 9.09 2.83 3.22
N SER A 219 8.50 3.97 2.89
CA SER A 219 7.11 4.06 2.44
C SER A 219 7.05 4.42 0.96
N GLY A 220 6.09 3.84 0.25
CA GLY A 220 5.80 4.10 -1.15
C GLY A 220 4.35 4.56 -1.33
N PHE A 221 4.07 5.38 -2.33
CA PHE A 221 2.69 5.64 -2.75
C PHE A 221 2.60 6.07 -4.21
N ASP A 222 1.49 5.78 -4.84
CA ASP A 222 1.18 6.22 -6.19
C ASP A 222 -0.33 6.28 -6.46
N ALA A 223 -0.67 6.93 -7.56
CA ALA A 223 -1.96 6.80 -8.23
C ALA A 223 -1.79 5.84 -9.41
N SER A 224 -2.75 4.94 -9.60
CA SER A 224 -2.71 3.88 -10.61
C SER A 224 -4.02 3.81 -11.41
N ALA A 225 -3.90 3.78 -12.74
CA ALA A 225 -4.99 3.63 -13.72
C ALA A 225 -4.91 2.30 -14.49
N LEU A 226 -4.05 1.36 -14.05
CA LEU A 226 -3.76 0.14 -14.78
C LEU A 226 -5.02 -0.69 -15.06
N VAL A 227 -5.87 -0.90 -14.05
CA VAL A 227 -7.10 -1.71 -14.19
C VAL A 227 -8.10 -1.06 -15.14
N PRO A 228 -8.61 0.17 -14.92
CA PRO A 228 -9.58 0.76 -15.84
C PRO A 228 -9.03 0.89 -17.26
N ALA A 229 -7.74 1.25 -17.43
CA ALA A 229 -7.13 1.33 -18.75
C ALA A 229 -7.09 -0.03 -19.47
N LYS A 230 -6.71 -1.10 -18.74
CA LYS A 230 -6.64 -2.46 -19.29
C LYS A 230 -7.99 -2.96 -19.81
N PHE A 231 -9.07 -2.60 -19.12
CA PHE A 231 -10.42 -3.06 -19.43
C PHE A 231 -11.23 -2.06 -20.26
N GLY A 232 -10.62 -0.96 -20.72
CA GLY A 232 -11.31 0.07 -21.50
C GLY A 232 -12.45 0.75 -20.74
N LEU A 233 -12.32 0.85 -19.41
CA LEU A 233 -13.29 1.47 -18.53
C LEU A 233 -12.98 2.96 -18.33
N LYS A 234 -13.93 3.70 -17.78
CA LYS A 234 -13.74 5.11 -17.45
C LYS A 234 -12.61 5.24 -16.43
N ILE A 235 -11.65 6.12 -16.72
CA ILE A 235 -10.56 6.46 -15.80
C ILE A 235 -10.90 7.81 -15.13
N PRO A 236 -11.37 7.82 -13.87
CA PRO A 236 -11.53 9.06 -13.12
C PRO A 236 -10.17 9.69 -12.80
N GLY A 237 -10.13 11.00 -12.56
CA GLY A 237 -8.91 11.65 -12.10
C GLY A 237 -8.63 11.37 -10.61
N MET A 238 -7.35 11.26 -10.26
CA MET A 238 -6.89 11.10 -8.89
C MET A 238 -5.55 11.81 -8.69
N SER A 239 -5.34 12.43 -7.53
CA SER A 239 -4.05 12.96 -7.10
C SER A 239 -3.71 12.41 -5.71
N VAL A 240 -2.54 11.80 -5.57
CA VAL A 240 -2.01 11.29 -4.31
C VAL A 240 -0.73 12.07 -4.00
N CYS A 241 -0.71 12.81 -2.89
CA CYS A 241 0.43 13.64 -2.51
C CYS A 241 0.87 13.40 -1.07
N GLY A 242 2.18 13.44 -0.84
CA GLY A 242 2.79 13.34 0.49
C GLY A 242 4.26 13.76 0.46
N GLN A 243 4.73 14.44 1.52
CA GLN A 243 6.14 14.84 1.67
C GLN A 243 6.72 15.60 0.43
N GLY A 244 5.90 16.45 -0.20
CA GLY A 244 6.31 17.26 -1.37
C GLY A 244 6.36 16.51 -2.71
N VAL A 245 5.96 15.23 -2.75
CA VAL A 245 5.83 14.43 -3.98
C VAL A 245 4.34 14.20 -4.27
N CYS A 246 3.97 14.24 -5.55
CA CYS A 246 2.63 13.90 -6.01
C CYS A 246 2.68 12.86 -7.14
N SER A 247 1.62 12.06 -7.20
CA SER A 247 1.30 11.10 -8.24
C SER A 247 -0.09 11.41 -8.75
N ASP A 248 -0.20 11.79 -10.02
CA ASP A 248 -1.41 12.36 -10.60
C ASP A 248 -1.89 11.56 -11.80
N ILE A 249 -3.17 11.23 -11.82
CA ILE A 249 -3.91 10.73 -12.97
C ILE A 249 -4.98 11.76 -13.32
N TYR A 250 -4.98 12.19 -14.58
CA TYR A 250 -6.01 13.04 -15.15
C TYR A 250 -7.15 12.18 -15.71
N PRO A 251 -8.38 12.72 -15.78
CA PRO A 251 -9.49 12.03 -16.42
C PRO A 251 -9.11 11.53 -17.82
N GLY A 252 -9.41 10.26 -18.11
CA GLY A 252 -9.07 9.64 -19.38
C GLY A 252 -7.68 8.98 -19.46
N GLY A 253 -6.88 9.02 -18.37
CA GLY A 253 -5.72 8.14 -18.21
C GLY A 253 -4.35 8.72 -18.57
N ALA A 254 -4.27 10.00 -18.91
CA ALA A 254 -2.99 10.72 -18.84
C ALA A 254 -2.59 10.95 -17.38
N GLY A 255 -1.31 11.22 -17.11
CA GLY A 255 -0.88 11.48 -15.74
C GLY A 255 0.60 11.82 -15.62
N LYS A 256 1.02 12.09 -14.39
CA LYS A 256 2.39 12.43 -14.02
C LYS A 256 2.80 11.63 -12.79
N ASN A 257 3.96 10.99 -12.86
CA ASN A 257 4.50 10.21 -11.74
C ASN A 257 3.49 9.17 -11.21
N ALA A 258 2.74 8.54 -12.11
CA ALA A 258 1.64 7.63 -11.83
C ALA A 258 1.70 6.41 -12.75
N TYR A 259 1.09 5.30 -12.36
CA TYR A 259 0.99 4.11 -13.22
C TYR A 259 -0.17 4.26 -14.20
N LEU A 260 0.16 4.40 -15.48
CA LEU A 260 -0.80 4.56 -16.58
C LEU A 260 -0.98 3.24 -17.33
N GLY A 261 -1.99 3.15 -18.21
CA GLY A 261 -2.21 1.95 -19.03
C GLY A 261 -0.95 1.52 -19.80
N GLY A 262 -0.63 0.22 -19.77
CA GLY A 262 0.57 -0.34 -20.41
C GLY A 262 1.84 -0.31 -19.54
N MET A 263 1.74 0.15 -18.29
CA MET A 263 2.87 0.23 -17.34
C MET A 263 2.90 -0.92 -16.33
N GLU A 264 2.25 -2.06 -16.60
CA GLU A 264 2.14 -3.20 -15.68
C GLU A 264 3.49 -3.82 -15.28
N ALA A 265 4.54 -3.57 -16.07
CA ALA A 265 5.91 -4.02 -15.82
C ALA A 265 6.84 -2.92 -15.27
N ALA A 266 6.32 -1.69 -15.07
CA ALA A 266 7.10 -0.60 -14.49
C ALA A 266 7.22 -0.73 -12.97
N ASP A 267 8.20 -0.06 -12.39
CA ASP A 267 8.45 -0.04 -10.94
C ASP A 267 9.07 1.31 -10.54
N GLY A 268 9.01 1.65 -9.25
CA GLY A 268 9.66 2.83 -8.65
C GLY A 268 8.98 4.16 -8.96
N ILE A 269 7.73 4.16 -9.44
CA ILE A 269 6.96 5.35 -9.76
C ILE A 269 6.20 5.85 -8.52
N GLY A 270 5.99 7.16 -8.41
CA GLY A 270 5.28 7.77 -7.30
C GLY A 270 6.21 8.36 -6.24
N GLY A 271 5.78 8.32 -4.99
CA GLY A 271 6.57 8.74 -3.83
C GLY A 271 7.41 7.60 -3.27
N ASN A 272 8.68 7.86 -3.00
CA ASN A 272 9.60 6.94 -2.31
C ASN A 272 10.15 7.65 -1.08
N ILE A 273 9.54 7.39 0.08
CA ILE A 273 9.73 8.15 1.31
C ILE A 273 10.59 7.37 2.28
N LYS A 274 11.59 8.03 2.85
CA LYS A 274 12.45 7.48 3.90
C LYS A 274 11.62 7.07 5.13
N PRO A 275 12.14 6.18 5.99
CA PRO A 275 11.44 5.75 7.18
C PRO A 275 10.99 6.91 8.08
N GLY A 276 9.73 6.85 8.52
CA GLY A 276 9.09 7.83 9.39
C GLY A 276 7.60 7.99 9.06
N PRO A 277 6.86 8.78 9.87
CA PRO A 277 5.44 9.06 9.64
C PRO A 277 5.17 9.64 8.25
N LEU A 278 4.02 9.28 7.67
CA LEU A 278 3.58 9.73 6.35
C LEU A 278 2.07 9.99 6.33
N ALA A 279 1.70 11.25 6.15
CA ALA A 279 0.34 11.65 5.86
C ALA A 279 0.19 11.91 4.36
N LEU A 280 -0.72 11.20 3.70
CA LEU A 280 -1.08 11.38 2.31
C LEU A 280 -2.36 12.22 2.20
N THR A 281 -2.43 13.04 1.15
CA THR A 281 -3.69 13.63 0.68
C THR A 281 -4.07 12.95 -0.64
N VAL A 282 -5.25 12.35 -0.67
CA VAL A 282 -5.83 11.68 -1.84
C VAL A 282 -7.01 12.51 -2.32
N LYS A 283 -6.86 13.20 -3.45
CA LYS A 283 -7.97 13.90 -4.11
C LYS A 283 -8.57 12.98 -5.15
N VAL A 284 -9.86 12.70 -5.05
CA VAL A 284 -10.60 11.89 -6.03
C VAL A 284 -11.43 12.80 -6.93
N ASN A 285 -11.65 12.35 -8.18
CA ASN A 285 -12.32 13.10 -9.23
C ASN A 285 -11.67 14.47 -9.51
N THR A 286 -10.33 14.48 -9.58
CA THR A 286 -9.60 15.66 -10.05
C THR A 286 -9.86 15.90 -11.53
N ASN A 287 -9.92 17.16 -11.95
CA ASN A 287 -10.03 17.57 -13.36
C ASN A 287 -8.65 17.65 -14.02
#